data_AF-A0A922N2V4-F1
#
_entry.id   AF-A0A922N2V4-F1
#
_cell.length_a   1.000
_cell.length_b   1.000
_cell.length_c   1.000
_cell.angle_alpha   90.00
_cell.angle_beta   90.00
_cell.angle_gamma   90.00
#
_symmetry.space_group_name_H-M   'P 1'
#
loop_
_entity.id
_entity.type
_entity.pdbx_description
1 polymer ?
#
loop_
_entity_poly.entity_id
_entity_poly.type
_entity_poly.pdbx_seq_one_letter_code
_entity_poly.pdbx_strand_id
1 'polypeptide(L)'
;MAWNPHSRNNTGRPEVVPQDRLIGSARRYELKVEQQPIRARMCGFGDKDRRPITPPPCIRLIVYDRITGRELDFNDIDSTYFVLMVDLWNQEGTAAVNLVRHSSAAPTVSISSSTTTSYPPPPDRQYVTTAIPQYDPPYRMTTHMPSYSHGPVMGYPYPQPGPPASYPAYAQTYGQPPQAPIMPPAPMSSNHTRNLIGMNAVNACRLNDLDGKAGFWFVLQDLSVRTEGTFRLKLSLFDIGSGTNTVVPESQGPTHGKGPCLAHSFSEQFTVYSAKKFPGVIESTPLSKCFAQQGIKIPIRKDAQKEIVNANEYEADD
;
A
#
# COMPACT_ATOMS: atom_id res chain seq x y z
N MET A 1 -33.66 -35.05 8.03
CA MET A 1 -33.29 -34.16 6.91
C MET A 1 -31.77 -34.08 6.87
N ALA A 2 -31.15 -34.75 5.91
CA ALA A 2 -29.70 -34.86 5.81
C ALA A 2 -29.10 -33.55 5.28
N TRP A 3 -28.08 -33.07 5.97
CA TRP A 3 -27.23 -31.95 5.56
C TRP A 3 -26.38 -32.40 4.36
N ASN A 4 -26.47 -31.71 3.22
CA ASN A 4 -25.74 -32.05 2.00
C ASN A 4 -24.59 -31.06 1.79
N PRO A 5 -23.31 -31.44 1.99
CA PRO A 5 -22.18 -30.51 1.94
C PRO A 5 -21.47 -30.57 0.60
N HIS A 6 -22.14 -30.28 -0.51
CA HIS A 6 -21.47 -30.16 -1.81
C HIS A 6 -22.02 -28.96 -2.59
N SER A 7 -21.31 -27.83 -2.51
CA SER A 7 -21.06 -26.88 -3.60
C SER A 7 -20.84 -25.47 -3.04
N ARG A 8 -19.62 -25.20 -2.55
CA ARG A 8 -19.04 -23.86 -2.61
C ARG A 8 -17.52 -24.00 -2.79
N ASN A 9 -17.10 -24.25 -4.03
CA ASN A 9 -15.76 -23.88 -4.47
C ASN A 9 -15.67 -22.35 -4.53
N ASN A 10 -15.62 -21.71 -3.36
CA ASN A 10 -15.29 -20.29 -3.27
C ASN A 10 -13.78 -20.16 -3.44
N THR A 11 -13.31 -20.15 -4.69
CA THR A 11 -11.89 -20.09 -5.03
C THR A 11 -11.24 -18.74 -4.72
N GLY A 12 -11.99 -17.77 -4.18
CA GLY A 12 -11.52 -16.41 -3.94
C GLY A 12 -11.10 -15.67 -5.22
N ARG A 13 -11.32 -16.27 -6.40
CA ARG A 13 -11.02 -15.67 -7.69
C ARG A 13 -12.17 -14.74 -8.08
N PRO A 14 -11.91 -13.48 -8.48
CA PRO A 14 -12.94 -12.68 -9.11
C PRO A 14 -13.46 -13.44 -10.33
N GLU A 15 -14.77 -13.69 -10.37
CA GLU A 15 -15.42 -14.35 -11.50
C GLU A 15 -15.23 -13.45 -12.72
N VAL A 16 -14.51 -13.95 -13.73
CA VAL A 16 -14.40 -13.26 -15.01
C VAL A 16 -15.75 -13.39 -15.68
N VAL A 17 -16.57 -12.35 -15.57
CA VAL A 17 -17.85 -12.28 -16.26
C VAL A 17 -17.53 -11.98 -17.73
N PRO A 18 -17.86 -12.88 -18.69
CA PRO A 18 -17.77 -12.55 -20.11
C PRO A 18 -18.50 -11.24 -20.35
N GLN A 19 -17.93 -10.31 -21.12
CA GLN A 19 -18.55 -8.99 -21.35
C GLN A 19 -19.99 -9.11 -21.90
N ASP A 20 -20.29 -10.21 -22.61
CA ASP A 20 -21.64 -10.52 -23.10
C ASP A 20 -22.67 -10.84 -22.00
N ARG A 21 -22.21 -11.23 -20.81
CA ARG A 21 -23.05 -11.45 -19.62
C ARG A 21 -23.24 -10.19 -18.78
N LEU A 22 -22.58 -9.08 -19.10
CA LEU A 22 -22.90 -7.74 -18.55
C LEU A 22 -24.14 -7.16 -19.24
N ILE A 23 -25.22 -7.96 -19.27
CA ILE A 23 -26.49 -7.67 -19.93
C ILE A 23 -27.04 -6.38 -19.30
N GLY A 24 -26.90 -5.25 -20.01
CA GLY A 24 -27.31 -3.91 -19.57
C GLY A 24 -26.25 -2.81 -19.70
N SER A 25 -24.96 -3.13 -19.87
CA SER A 25 -23.94 -2.12 -20.18
C SER A 25 -23.96 -1.76 -21.66
N ALA A 26 -24.23 -0.49 -21.98
CA ALA A 26 -24.11 0.06 -23.33
C ALA A 26 -22.64 0.12 -23.83
N ARG A 27 -21.67 -0.20 -22.96
CA ARG A 27 -20.24 -0.02 -23.21
C ARG A 27 -19.48 -1.34 -23.18
N ARG A 28 -18.50 -1.47 -24.07
CA ARG A 28 -17.48 -2.53 -24.10
C ARG A 28 -16.12 -1.92 -23.78
N TYR A 29 -15.34 -2.55 -22.91
CA TYR A 29 -14.06 -2.01 -22.43
C TYR A 29 -12.88 -2.84 -22.95
N GLU A 30 -11.78 -2.21 -23.31
CA GLU A 30 -10.55 -2.87 -23.76
C GLU A 30 -9.34 -2.23 -23.08
N LEU A 31 -8.41 -3.07 -22.61
CA LEU A 31 -7.14 -2.66 -22.03
C LEU A 31 -6.02 -3.01 -23.00
N LYS A 32 -5.38 -1.99 -23.57
CA LYS A 32 -4.24 -2.15 -24.48
C LYS A 32 -2.95 -1.74 -23.78
N VAL A 33 -2.00 -2.68 -23.70
CA VAL A 33 -0.68 -2.40 -23.12
C VAL A 33 0.22 -1.79 -24.18
N GLU A 34 0.23 -0.46 -24.25
CA GLU A 34 0.99 0.30 -25.26
C GLU A 34 2.48 0.40 -24.92
N GLN A 35 2.82 0.31 -23.62
CA GLN A 35 4.21 0.14 -23.16
C GLN A 35 4.30 -1.11 -22.28
N GLN A 36 5.06 -2.10 -22.75
CA GLN A 36 5.23 -3.38 -22.08
C GLN A 36 6.30 -3.32 -20.97
N PRO A 37 6.13 -4.06 -19.86
CA PRO A 37 7.24 -4.33 -18.95
C PRO A 37 8.28 -5.19 -19.68
N ILE A 38 9.56 -4.92 -19.43
CA ILE A 38 10.65 -5.71 -20.05
C ILE A 38 11.47 -6.41 -18.97
N ARG A 39 11.87 -5.68 -17.93
CA ARG A 39 12.71 -6.24 -16.87
C ARG A 39 12.63 -5.52 -15.55
N ALA A 40 12.99 -6.22 -14.49
CA ALA A 40 13.21 -5.66 -13.17
C ALA A 40 14.40 -6.33 -12.49
N ARG A 41 14.85 -5.73 -11.37
CA ARG A 41 15.74 -6.39 -10.42
C ARG A 41 14.91 -6.84 -9.23
N MET A 42 15.14 -8.06 -8.77
CA MET A 42 14.47 -8.58 -7.58
C MET A 42 14.77 -7.68 -6.36
N CYS A 43 13.75 -7.41 -5.55
CA CYS A 43 13.89 -6.58 -4.35
C CYS A 43 14.19 -7.42 -3.09
N GLY A 44 14.02 -8.74 -3.16
CA GLY A 44 14.15 -9.63 -2.02
C GLY A 44 13.11 -9.34 -0.94
N PHE A 45 13.49 -9.62 0.31
CA PHE A 45 12.59 -9.56 1.47
C PHE A 45 12.91 -8.41 2.44
N GLY A 46 13.96 -7.63 2.18
CA GLY A 46 14.23 -6.40 2.93
C GLY A 46 13.51 -5.20 2.32
N ASP A 47 13.29 -4.15 3.12
CA ASP A 47 12.52 -2.96 2.69
C ASP A 47 13.36 -1.87 2.03
N LYS A 48 14.68 -2.05 1.91
CA LYS A 48 15.63 -0.99 1.52
C LYS A 48 15.91 -0.86 0.02
N ASP A 49 15.75 -1.91 -0.79
CA ASP A 49 16.14 -1.92 -2.22
C ASP A 49 14.92 -2.19 -3.12
N ARG A 50 14.04 -1.19 -3.28
CA ARG A 50 12.93 -1.25 -4.22
C ARG A 50 13.35 -0.77 -5.60
N ARG A 51 13.11 -1.60 -6.61
CA ARG A 51 13.46 -1.31 -8.01
C ARG A 51 12.25 -1.59 -8.89
N PRO A 52 11.58 -0.52 -9.35
CA PRO A 52 10.43 -0.68 -10.21
C PRO A 52 10.74 -1.47 -11.49
N ILE A 53 9.73 -2.15 -12.01
CA ILE A 53 9.74 -2.77 -13.33
C ILE A 53 9.96 -1.67 -14.38
N THR A 54 10.84 -1.95 -15.34
CA THR A 54 11.22 -1.02 -16.40
C THR A 54 11.07 -1.61 -17.80
N PRO A 55 10.60 -0.82 -18.78
CA PRO A 55 9.97 0.48 -18.60
C PRO A 55 8.64 0.33 -17.81
N PRO A 56 8.12 1.41 -17.20
CA PRO A 56 6.87 1.31 -16.44
C PRO A 56 5.72 0.95 -17.39
N PRO A 57 4.90 -0.07 -17.11
CA PRO A 57 3.79 -0.40 -17.99
C PRO A 57 2.83 0.77 -18.15
N CYS A 58 2.44 1.05 -19.39
CA CYS A 58 1.43 2.06 -19.73
C CYS A 58 0.29 1.39 -20.47
N ILE A 59 -0.91 1.48 -19.89
CA ILE A 59 -2.11 0.78 -20.37
C ILE A 59 -3.11 1.84 -20.80
N ARG A 60 -3.55 1.77 -22.06
CA ARG A 60 -4.63 2.60 -22.59
C ARG A 60 -5.96 1.89 -22.38
N LEU A 61 -6.93 2.62 -21.83
CA LEU A 61 -8.32 2.19 -21.78
C LEU A 61 -9.04 2.68 -23.03
N ILE A 62 -9.68 1.75 -23.73
CA ILE A 62 -10.54 2.02 -24.88
C ILE A 62 -11.96 1.62 -24.49
N VAL A 63 -12.91 2.52 -24.70
CA VAL A 63 -14.32 2.25 -24.45
C VAL A 63 -15.05 2.34 -25.77
N TYR A 64 -15.79 1.29 -26.10
CA TYR A 64 -16.59 1.22 -27.31
C TYR A 64 -18.07 1.24 -26.95
N ASP A 65 -18.86 1.87 -27.80
CA ASP A 65 -20.30 1.66 -27.82
C ASP A 65 -20.58 0.21 -28.26
N ARG A 66 -21.35 -0.53 -27.46
CA ARG A 66 -21.58 -1.97 -27.69
C ARG A 66 -22.43 -2.23 -28.94
N ILE A 67 -23.25 -1.27 -29.36
CA ILE A 67 -24.19 -1.43 -30.47
C ILE A 67 -23.52 -1.10 -31.80
N THR A 68 -22.85 0.05 -31.87
CA THR A 68 -22.20 0.56 -33.07
C THR A 68 -20.78 0.04 -33.24
N GLY A 69 -20.15 -0.46 -32.17
CA GLY A 69 -18.76 -0.91 -32.16
C GLY A 69 -17.73 0.22 -32.27
N ARG A 70 -18.15 1.48 -32.24
CA ARG A 70 -17.27 2.64 -32.38
C ARG A 70 -16.63 3.01 -31.04
N GLU A 71 -15.37 3.47 -31.08
CA GLU A 71 -14.69 4.06 -29.92
C GLU A 71 -15.47 5.31 -29.49
N LEU A 72 -15.82 5.39 -28.21
CA LEU A 72 -16.46 6.55 -27.61
C LEU A 72 -15.44 7.68 -27.41
N ASP A 73 -15.89 8.92 -27.53
CA ASP A 73 -15.06 10.08 -27.20
C ASP A 73 -14.71 10.05 -25.71
N PHE A 74 -13.46 10.40 -25.40
CA PHE A 74 -12.98 10.40 -24.01
C PHE A 74 -13.73 11.43 -23.15
N ASN A 75 -14.31 12.49 -23.72
CA ASN A 75 -15.09 13.49 -22.97
C ASN A 75 -16.47 12.96 -22.55
N ASP A 76 -16.99 11.92 -23.20
CA ASP A 76 -18.30 11.34 -22.91
C ASP A 76 -18.26 10.27 -21.80
N ILE A 77 -17.09 10.10 -21.18
CA ILE A 77 -16.80 9.03 -20.22
C ILE A 77 -16.30 9.66 -18.94
N ASP A 78 -17.04 9.45 -17.85
CA ASP A 78 -16.53 9.68 -16.51
C ASP A 78 -15.64 8.50 -16.09
N SER A 79 -14.35 8.78 -15.86
CA SER A 79 -13.37 7.79 -15.42
C SER A 79 -13.06 7.85 -13.93
N THR A 80 -13.78 8.69 -13.17
CA THR A 80 -13.47 9.00 -11.76
C THR A 80 -13.36 7.74 -10.89
N TYR A 81 -14.19 6.74 -11.18
CA TYR A 81 -14.24 5.50 -10.42
C TYR A 81 -13.62 4.29 -11.14
N PHE A 82 -12.88 4.51 -12.22
CA PHE A 82 -12.15 3.44 -12.89
C PHE A 82 -10.86 3.10 -12.15
N VAL A 83 -10.78 1.85 -11.68
CA VAL A 83 -9.64 1.30 -10.95
C VAL A 83 -9.08 0.12 -11.73
N LEU A 84 -7.77 0.16 -12.01
CA LEU A 84 -7.03 -0.96 -12.54
C LEU A 84 -6.30 -1.69 -11.42
N MET A 85 -6.60 -2.98 -11.26
CA MET A 85 -5.92 -3.89 -10.35
C MET A 85 -4.87 -4.71 -11.11
N VAL A 86 -3.73 -4.93 -10.48
CA VAL A 86 -2.60 -5.66 -11.05
C VAL A 86 -2.21 -6.85 -10.19
N ASP A 87 -2.13 -8.02 -10.81
CA ASP A 87 -1.66 -9.26 -10.19
C ASP A 87 -0.46 -9.84 -10.95
N LEU A 88 0.41 -10.55 -10.24
CA LEU A 88 1.56 -11.25 -10.84
C LEU A 88 1.17 -12.68 -11.19
N TRP A 89 1.43 -13.05 -12.44
CA TRP A 89 1.14 -14.37 -13.00
C TRP A 89 2.42 -15.01 -13.54
N ASN A 90 2.43 -16.35 -13.65
CA ASN A 90 3.51 -17.07 -14.29
C ASN A 90 3.70 -16.66 -15.76
N GLN A 91 4.84 -17.03 -16.35
CA GLN A 91 5.20 -16.69 -17.73
C GLN A 91 4.16 -17.16 -18.77
N GLU A 92 3.46 -18.26 -18.51
CA GLU A 92 2.40 -18.79 -19.37
C GLU A 92 1.05 -18.07 -19.19
N GLY A 93 0.89 -17.25 -18.15
CA GLY A 93 -0.38 -16.56 -17.87
C GLY A 93 -1.51 -17.50 -17.40
N THR A 94 -1.17 -18.66 -16.83
CA THR A 94 -2.14 -19.69 -16.40
C THR A 94 -2.43 -19.68 -14.91
N ALA A 95 -1.50 -19.18 -14.07
CA ALA A 95 -1.66 -19.15 -12.61
C ALA A 95 -1.10 -17.87 -11.99
N ALA A 96 -1.83 -17.35 -11.00
CA ALA A 96 -1.36 -16.25 -10.16
C ALA A 96 -0.25 -16.75 -9.22
N VAL A 97 0.88 -16.03 -9.17
CA VAL A 97 2.07 -16.34 -8.36
C VAL A 97 2.36 -15.22 -7.37
N ASN A 98 1.28 -14.71 -6.78
CA ASN A 98 1.30 -13.56 -5.88
C ASN A 98 1.93 -13.86 -4.52
N LEU A 99 2.04 -15.12 -4.09
CA LEU A 99 2.54 -15.48 -2.76
C LEU A 99 3.90 -16.18 -2.86
N VAL A 100 4.84 -15.75 -2.02
CA VAL A 100 6.18 -16.34 -1.90
C VAL A 100 6.51 -16.59 -0.44
N ARG A 101 7.29 -17.64 -0.18
CA ARG A 101 7.77 -17.99 1.16
C ARG A 101 9.19 -17.43 1.36
N HIS A 102 9.47 -16.96 2.57
CA HIS A 102 10.80 -16.52 2.99
C HIS A 102 11.20 -17.16 4.32
N SER A 103 12.49 -17.38 4.52
CA SER A 103 13.01 -18.16 5.65
C SER A 103 13.20 -17.35 6.95
N SER A 104 13.10 -16.03 6.90
CA SER A 104 13.31 -15.18 8.07
C SER A 104 12.07 -15.12 8.97
N ALA A 105 12.26 -15.32 10.27
CA ALA A 105 11.24 -15.12 11.31
C ALA A 105 10.86 -13.64 11.53
N ALA A 106 11.39 -12.72 10.72
CA ALA A 106 11.07 -11.31 10.78
C ALA A 106 9.65 -11.07 10.22
N PRO A 107 8.82 -10.26 10.88
CA PRO A 107 7.49 -9.94 10.37
C PRO A 107 7.62 -9.21 9.03
N THR A 108 7.04 -9.78 7.98
CA THR A 108 6.96 -9.12 6.66
C THR A 108 5.87 -8.07 6.71
N VAL A 109 6.26 -6.81 6.87
CA VAL A 109 5.35 -5.68 6.64
C VAL A 109 5.03 -5.63 5.14
N SER A 110 3.77 -5.90 4.81
CA SER A 110 3.27 -5.77 3.45
C SER A 110 3.07 -4.28 3.15
N ILE A 111 4.08 -3.62 2.56
CA ILE A 111 4.03 -2.19 2.18
C ILE A 111 3.25 -2.03 0.86
N SER A 112 2.02 -2.52 0.81
CA SER A 112 1.06 -2.04 -0.20
C SER A 112 0.55 -0.70 0.34
N SER A 113 1.22 0.40 -0.01
CA SER A 113 0.78 1.75 0.38
C SER A 113 -0.37 2.19 -0.52
N SER A 114 -1.55 1.62 -0.32
CA SER A 114 -2.78 2.32 -0.70
C SER A 114 -3.00 3.40 0.36
N THR A 115 -2.83 4.68 0.02
CA THR A 115 -3.20 5.76 0.93
C THR A 115 -4.72 5.81 1.04
N THR A 116 -5.27 5.21 2.09
CA THR A 116 -6.68 5.36 2.44
C THR A 116 -6.89 6.75 3.06
N THR A 117 -7.44 7.69 2.31
CA THR A 117 -8.09 8.86 2.93
C THR A 117 -9.47 8.41 3.41
N SER A 118 -9.68 8.43 4.72
CA SER A 118 -11.02 8.30 5.28
C SER A 118 -11.82 9.56 4.93
N TYR A 119 -13.03 9.38 4.37
CA TYR A 119 -13.97 10.48 4.14
C TYR A 119 -15.12 10.41 5.17
N PRO A 120 -15.51 11.53 5.79
CA PRO A 120 -14.87 12.85 5.69
C PRO A 120 -13.47 12.85 6.34
N PRO A 121 -12.56 13.75 5.91
CA PRO A 121 -11.26 13.89 6.56
C PRO A 121 -11.48 14.14 8.07
N PRO A 122 -10.79 13.39 8.96
CA PRO A 122 -10.86 13.66 10.38
C PRO A 122 -10.50 15.14 10.62
N PRO A 123 -11.25 15.87 11.46
CA PRO A 123 -10.85 17.23 11.82
C PRO A 123 -9.43 17.20 12.40
N ASP A 124 -8.59 18.14 11.97
CA ASP A 124 -7.20 18.25 12.39
C ASP A 124 -7.09 18.15 13.91
N ARG A 125 -6.62 17.01 14.41
CA ARG A 125 -6.13 16.92 15.78
C ARG A 125 -4.80 17.64 15.80
N GLN A 126 -4.81 18.90 16.24
CA GLN A 126 -3.61 19.57 16.71
C GLN A 126 -2.94 18.64 17.72
N TYR A 127 -1.79 18.07 17.34
CA TYR A 127 -0.90 17.40 18.28
C TYR A 127 -0.37 18.47 19.24
N VAL A 128 -1.09 18.66 20.35
CA VAL A 128 -0.53 19.34 21.51
C VAL A 128 0.46 18.35 22.12
N THR A 129 1.73 18.55 21.83
CA THR A 129 2.82 17.92 22.59
C THR A 129 2.74 18.53 23.99
N THR A 130 2.09 17.84 24.93
CA THR A 130 2.26 18.15 26.35
C THR A 130 3.58 17.55 26.78
N ALA A 131 4.64 18.36 26.70
CA ALA A 131 5.90 18.06 27.35
C ALA A 131 5.62 17.89 28.86
N ILE A 132 5.85 16.69 29.38
CA ILE A 132 5.88 16.42 30.81
C ILE A 132 7.22 16.95 31.32
N PRO A 133 7.29 17.96 32.21
CA PRO A 133 8.55 18.37 32.80
C PRO A 133 9.01 17.30 33.78
N GLN A 134 10.16 16.69 33.53
CA GLN A 134 10.90 15.91 34.53
C GLN A 134 11.34 16.86 35.65
N TYR A 135 10.85 16.62 36.86
CA TYR A 135 11.29 17.31 38.06
C TYR A 135 12.45 16.52 38.67
N ASP A 136 13.67 17.02 38.50
CA ASP A 136 14.88 16.51 39.18
C ASP A 136 14.88 16.98 40.65
N PRO A 137 15.14 16.10 41.64
CA PRO A 137 15.28 16.52 43.04
C PRO A 137 16.70 17.04 43.33
N PRO A 138 16.87 18.18 44.03
CA PRO A 138 18.19 18.72 44.29
C PRO A 138 18.89 18.06 45.47
N TYR A 139 20.20 17.86 45.29
CA TYR A 139 21.20 17.43 46.25
C TYR A 139 21.13 18.17 47.60
N ARG A 140 21.21 17.43 48.72
CA ARG A 140 21.78 17.92 49.97
C ARG A 140 23.13 17.25 50.23
N MET A 141 24.20 18.02 50.09
CA MET A 141 25.48 17.78 50.76
C MET A 141 25.32 18.07 52.26
N THR A 142 25.98 17.32 53.15
CA THR A 142 26.89 17.83 54.21
C THR A 142 27.44 16.66 55.06
N THR A 143 28.76 16.47 54.95
CA THR A 143 29.84 16.21 55.96
C THR A 143 29.59 15.41 57.26
N HIS A 144 30.59 14.56 57.56
CA HIS A 144 30.70 13.64 58.71
C HIS A 144 31.19 14.30 60.03
N MET A 145 30.99 13.55 61.15
CA MET A 145 31.79 13.39 62.39
C MET A 145 31.25 14.00 63.74
N PRO A 146 31.60 13.42 64.94
CA PRO A 146 30.61 12.77 65.82
C PRO A 146 30.60 13.17 67.33
N SER A 147 29.65 12.56 68.07
CA SER A 147 29.72 12.06 69.47
C SER A 147 29.24 12.88 70.70
N TYR A 148 28.66 12.12 71.65
CA TYR A 148 28.42 12.28 73.11
C TYR A 148 27.44 13.33 73.73
N SER A 149 26.31 12.79 74.23
CA SER A 149 25.80 12.75 75.63
C SER A 149 25.39 14.00 76.48
N HIS A 150 24.24 13.81 77.17
CA HIS A 150 23.75 14.34 78.46
C HIS A 150 23.07 15.74 78.59
N GLY A 151 21.86 15.73 79.17
CA GLY A 151 21.47 16.60 80.30
C GLY A 151 20.40 17.69 80.05
N PRO A 152 19.58 18.08 81.06
CA PRO A 152 18.15 18.42 80.90
C PRO A 152 17.79 19.90 81.18
N VAL A 153 16.50 20.29 81.08
CA VAL A 153 15.68 21.05 82.09
C VAL A 153 14.39 21.72 81.50
N MET A 154 13.25 21.36 82.13
CA MET A 154 12.00 22.04 82.55
C MET A 154 11.33 23.23 81.80
N GLY A 155 9.98 23.19 81.76
CA GLY A 155 9.09 24.37 81.76
C GLY A 155 7.61 24.12 81.35
N TYR A 156 6.68 24.09 82.32
CA TYR A 156 5.21 23.88 82.25
C TYR A 156 4.40 25.19 81.93
N PRO A 157 3.03 25.26 82.04
CA PRO A 157 1.97 24.82 81.09
C PRO A 157 0.87 25.90 80.86
N TYR A 158 -0.19 25.65 80.07
CA TYR A 158 -1.52 26.31 80.22
C TYR A 158 -2.60 25.54 79.40
N PRO A 159 -3.92 25.71 79.65
CA PRO A 159 -4.82 24.60 79.99
C PRO A 159 -5.94 24.30 78.95
N GLN A 160 -6.56 23.13 79.12
CA GLN A 160 -7.74 22.62 78.38
C GLN A 160 -9.07 23.09 78.99
N PRO A 161 -10.14 23.15 78.17
CA PRO A 161 -11.43 22.57 78.58
C PRO A 161 -12.13 21.72 77.49
N GLY A 162 -12.99 20.79 77.94
CA GLY A 162 -13.52 19.62 77.23
C GLY A 162 -14.72 19.76 76.23
N PRO A 163 -15.48 18.66 75.96
CA PRO A 163 -15.94 18.24 74.62
C PRO A 163 -17.44 18.56 74.33
N PRO A 164 -17.98 18.32 73.10
CA PRO A 164 -18.64 17.03 72.82
C PRO A 164 -18.74 16.54 71.34
N ALA A 165 -19.08 15.25 71.23
CA ALA A 165 -19.91 14.57 70.22
C ALA A 165 -19.36 14.14 68.84
N SER A 166 -19.73 12.89 68.54
CA SER A 166 -19.39 11.95 67.48
C SER A 166 -20.07 12.20 66.12
N TYR A 167 -19.36 11.92 65.02
CA TYR A 167 -19.92 11.47 63.72
C TYR A 167 -18.99 10.45 63.05
N PRO A 168 -19.52 9.47 62.28
CA PRO A 168 -18.81 8.24 61.94
C PRO A 168 -17.87 8.36 60.74
N ALA A 169 -16.81 7.54 60.77
CA ALA A 169 -15.82 7.39 59.72
C ALA A 169 -16.38 6.63 58.51
N TYR A 170 -16.25 7.23 57.32
CA TYR A 170 -16.36 6.52 56.04
C TYR A 170 -14.96 6.11 55.58
N ALA A 171 -14.67 4.81 55.63
CA ALA A 171 -13.50 4.24 54.99
C ALA A 171 -13.73 4.21 53.47
N GLN A 172 -12.96 5.00 52.72
CA GLN A 172 -12.91 4.93 51.26
C GLN A 172 -11.93 3.83 50.85
N THR A 173 -12.48 2.69 50.46
CA THR A 173 -11.77 1.57 49.85
C THR A 173 -11.40 1.94 48.41
N TYR A 174 -10.13 2.26 48.14
CA TYR A 174 -9.64 2.40 46.76
C TYR A 174 -9.64 1.03 46.07
N GLY A 175 -10.64 0.78 45.23
CA GLY A 175 -10.68 -0.37 44.34
C GLY A 175 -9.63 -0.24 43.23
N GLN A 176 -8.81 -1.27 43.05
CA GLN A 176 -7.91 -1.38 41.90
C GLN A 176 -8.72 -1.56 40.61
N PRO A 177 -8.34 -0.92 39.49
CA PRO A 177 -8.98 -1.17 38.21
C PRO A 177 -8.69 -2.62 37.75
N PRO A 178 -9.69 -3.32 37.16
CA PRO A 178 -9.52 -4.71 36.73
C PRO A 178 -8.47 -4.79 35.61
N GLN A 179 -7.45 -5.63 35.82
CA GLN A 179 -6.47 -5.96 34.79
C GLN A 179 -7.18 -6.68 33.63
N ALA A 180 -7.09 -6.12 32.44
CA ALA A 180 -7.57 -6.77 31.23
C ALA A 180 -6.84 -8.11 31.03
N PRO A 181 -7.54 -9.19 30.64
CA PRO A 181 -6.91 -10.49 30.43
C PRO A 181 -5.88 -10.38 29.29
N ILE A 182 -4.64 -10.75 29.59
CA ILE A 182 -3.55 -10.87 28.62
C ILE A 182 -3.91 -12.05 27.70
N MET A 183 -4.42 -11.75 26.49
CA MET A 183 -4.59 -12.77 25.46
C MET A 183 -3.21 -13.34 25.13
N PRO A 184 -3.05 -14.68 25.04
CA PRO A 184 -1.80 -15.26 24.54
C PRO A 184 -1.56 -14.74 23.12
N PRO A 185 -0.30 -14.42 22.76
CA PRO A 185 0.00 -13.98 21.40
C PRO A 185 -0.42 -15.09 20.43
N ALA A 186 -1.31 -14.75 19.49
CA ALA A 186 -1.64 -15.65 18.39
C ALA A 186 -0.33 -16.12 17.72
N PRO A 187 -0.24 -17.35 17.21
CA PRO A 187 0.94 -17.83 16.50
C PRO A 187 1.14 -17.00 15.22
N MET A 188 1.88 -15.91 15.32
CA MET A 188 2.21 -15.02 14.22
C MET A 188 3.53 -15.44 13.61
N SER A 189 3.50 -16.33 12.64
CA SER A 189 4.55 -16.39 11.61
C SER A 189 4.02 -17.09 10.37
N SER A 190 3.12 -16.42 9.64
CA SER A 190 2.98 -16.77 8.23
C SER A 190 4.27 -16.32 7.54
N ASN A 191 5.13 -17.27 7.18
CA ASN A 191 6.35 -17.01 6.39
C ASN A 191 6.04 -16.66 4.92
N HIS A 192 4.78 -16.37 4.59
CA HIS A 192 4.33 -16.01 3.25
C HIS A 192 4.12 -14.51 3.15
N THR A 193 4.60 -13.93 2.05
CA THR A 193 4.39 -12.53 1.72
C THR A 193 4.01 -12.38 0.26
N ARG A 194 3.46 -11.22 -0.11
CA ARG A 194 3.12 -10.92 -1.51
C ARG A 194 4.41 -10.67 -2.31
N ASN A 195 4.50 -11.27 -3.50
CA ASN A 195 5.63 -11.15 -4.40
C ASN A 195 5.66 -9.82 -5.16
N LEU A 196 4.51 -9.41 -5.72
CA LEU A 196 4.32 -8.10 -6.32
C LEU A 196 4.09 -7.06 -5.23
N ILE A 197 4.91 -6.02 -5.19
CA ILE A 197 4.86 -4.96 -4.19
C ILE A 197 4.85 -3.59 -4.86
N GLY A 198 4.46 -2.56 -4.09
CA GLY A 198 4.24 -1.21 -4.58
C GLY A 198 2.75 -0.94 -4.82
N MET A 199 2.44 -0.06 -5.77
CA MET A 199 1.07 0.32 -6.15
C MET A 199 0.47 -0.67 -7.15
N ASN A 200 -0.22 -1.68 -6.63
CA ASN A 200 -0.92 -2.69 -7.43
C ASN A 200 -2.38 -2.33 -7.76
N ALA A 201 -2.81 -1.13 -7.40
CA ALA A 201 -4.10 -0.54 -7.74
C ALA A 201 -3.87 0.91 -8.16
N VAL A 202 -4.37 1.31 -9.33
CA VAL A 202 -4.23 2.67 -9.85
C VAL A 202 -5.53 3.16 -10.48
N ASN A 203 -5.78 4.46 -10.35
CA ASN A 203 -6.92 5.10 -11.01
C ASN A 203 -6.58 5.47 -12.45
N ALA A 204 -7.61 5.64 -13.28
CA ALA A 204 -7.43 6.18 -14.62
C ALA A 204 -6.93 7.63 -14.57
N CYS A 205 -5.96 7.96 -15.42
CA CYS A 205 -5.47 9.31 -15.63
C CYS A 205 -5.80 9.76 -17.04
N ARG A 206 -6.21 11.02 -17.20
CA ARG A 206 -6.33 11.65 -18.51
C ARG A 206 -4.96 12.15 -18.94
N LEU A 207 -4.41 11.58 -20.01
CA LEU A 207 -3.10 11.95 -20.56
C LEU A 207 -3.16 11.98 -22.09
N ASN A 208 -2.30 12.80 -22.69
CA ASN A 208 -2.06 12.86 -24.12
C ASN A 208 -0.90 11.93 -24.48
N ASP A 209 -1.03 11.16 -25.54
CA ASP A 209 0.04 10.29 -26.04
C ASP A 209 1.12 11.08 -26.82
N LEU A 210 1.98 10.35 -27.55
CA LEU A 210 3.06 10.94 -28.35
C LEU A 210 2.55 11.77 -29.53
N ASP A 211 1.36 11.46 -30.02
CA ASP A 211 0.71 12.18 -31.12
C ASP A 211 -0.18 13.32 -30.61
N GLY A 212 -0.19 13.56 -29.30
CA GLY A 212 -1.04 14.55 -28.65
C GLY A 212 -2.49 14.12 -28.49
N LYS A 213 -2.83 12.85 -28.79
CA LYS A 213 -4.19 12.34 -28.65
C LYS A 213 -4.49 12.06 -27.17
N ALA A 214 -5.52 12.73 -26.65
CA ALA A 214 -6.01 12.51 -25.30
C ALA A 214 -6.64 11.12 -25.15
N GLY A 215 -6.44 10.49 -23.99
CA GLY A 215 -7.08 9.24 -23.63
C GLY A 215 -6.99 8.93 -22.15
N PHE A 216 -7.61 7.82 -21.75
CA PHE A 216 -7.50 7.29 -20.40
C PHE A 216 -6.34 6.30 -20.31
N TRP A 217 -5.47 6.54 -19.35
CA TRP A 217 -4.23 5.81 -19.16
C TRP A 217 -4.06 5.35 -17.72
N PHE A 218 -3.55 4.14 -17.55
CA PHE A 218 -3.03 3.65 -16.29
C PHE A 218 -1.51 3.51 -16.42
N VAL A 219 -0.78 4.19 -15.54
CA VAL A 219 0.69 4.12 -15.51
C VAL A 219 1.12 3.38 -14.25
N LEU A 220 1.89 2.31 -14.43
CA LEU A 220 2.33 1.41 -13.37
C LEU A 220 3.81 1.64 -13.03
N GLN A 221 4.16 2.85 -12.60
CA GLN A 221 5.55 3.24 -12.33
C GLN A 221 6.11 2.76 -10.99
N ASP A 222 5.27 2.27 -10.08
CA ASP A 222 5.67 1.79 -8.76
C ASP A 222 5.27 0.33 -8.55
N LEU A 223 5.76 -0.56 -9.42
CA LEU A 223 5.62 -2.01 -9.27
C LEU A 223 6.99 -2.65 -9.16
N SER A 224 7.21 -3.45 -8.13
CA SER A 224 8.45 -4.20 -7.92
C SER A 224 8.15 -5.67 -7.60
N VAL A 225 9.12 -6.57 -7.81
CA VAL A 225 8.96 -8.02 -7.57
C VAL A 225 10.04 -8.50 -6.60
N ARG A 226 9.67 -9.32 -5.62
CA ARG A 226 10.60 -9.81 -4.59
C ARG A 226 11.54 -10.89 -5.08
N THR A 227 11.06 -11.81 -5.91
CA THR A 227 11.83 -12.96 -6.39
C THR A 227 12.26 -12.82 -7.84
N GLU A 228 13.36 -13.47 -8.22
CA GLU A 228 13.72 -13.63 -9.63
C GLU A 228 12.76 -14.60 -10.34
N GLY A 229 12.69 -14.49 -11.67
CA GLY A 229 11.84 -15.32 -12.52
C GLY A 229 11.28 -14.57 -13.73
N THR A 230 10.52 -15.27 -14.56
CA THR A 230 9.78 -14.71 -15.70
C THR A 230 8.29 -14.69 -15.38
N PHE A 231 7.66 -13.54 -15.59
CA PHE A 231 6.28 -13.31 -15.17
C PHE A 231 5.50 -12.54 -16.22
N ARG A 232 4.17 -12.53 -16.06
CA ARG A 232 3.25 -11.60 -16.73
C ARG A 232 2.48 -10.81 -15.67
N LEU A 233 2.07 -9.59 -16.01
CA LEU A 233 1.12 -8.82 -15.22
C LEU A 233 -0.29 -9.10 -15.76
N LYS A 234 -1.22 -9.49 -14.87
CA LYS A 234 -2.64 -9.50 -15.18
C LYS A 234 -3.26 -8.18 -14.75
N LEU A 235 -3.89 -7.51 -15.70
CA LEU A 235 -4.50 -6.20 -15.58
C LEU A 235 -6.01 -6.41 -15.54
N SER A 236 -6.71 -5.96 -14.49
CA SER A 236 -8.17 -6.13 -14.34
C SER A 236 -8.83 -4.78 -14.02
N LEU A 237 -9.75 -4.35 -14.87
CA LEU A 237 -10.46 -3.08 -14.75
C LEU A 237 -11.77 -3.26 -13.98
N PHE A 238 -12.04 -2.35 -13.06
CA PHE A 238 -13.29 -2.24 -12.33
C PHE A 238 -13.79 -0.80 -12.37
N ASP A 239 -15.10 -0.63 -12.37
CA ASP A 239 -15.77 0.62 -12.05
C ASP A 239 -16.45 0.46 -10.69
N ILE A 240 -16.08 1.32 -9.74
CA ILE A 240 -16.60 1.32 -8.37
C ILE A 240 -17.56 2.50 -8.09
N GLY A 241 -17.97 3.25 -9.11
CA GLY A 241 -18.99 4.30 -9.02
C GLY A 241 -20.40 3.71 -8.88
N SER A 242 -21.43 4.49 -8.54
CA SER A 242 -22.71 4.05 -7.91
C SER A 242 -23.61 3.00 -8.63
N GLY A 243 -23.09 2.21 -9.55
CA GLY A 243 -23.66 0.90 -9.90
C GLY A 243 -24.63 0.94 -11.07
N THR A 244 -24.82 2.11 -11.67
CA THR A 244 -25.49 2.27 -12.95
C THR A 244 -24.42 2.67 -13.97
N ASN A 245 -24.17 1.82 -14.97
CA ASN A 245 -23.30 2.07 -16.14
C ASN A 245 -23.80 3.24 -17.04
N THR A 246 -24.48 4.21 -16.47
CA THR A 246 -25.04 5.40 -17.07
C THR A 246 -24.73 6.54 -16.12
N VAL A 247 -24.02 7.55 -16.62
CA VAL A 247 -23.76 8.88 -16.03
C VAL A 247 -24.53 9.09 -14.72
N VAL A 248 -23.85 8.88 -13.60
CA VAL A 248 -24.46 9.05 -12.28
C VAL A 248 -24.35 10.51 -11.85
N PRO A 249 -25.43 11.12 -11.35
CA PRO A 249 -25.35 12.41 -10.69
C PRO A 249 -24.33 12.35 -9.55
N GLU A 250 -23.53 13.40 -9.41
CA GLU A 250 -22.48 13.62 -8.38
C GLU A 250 -22.90 13.30 -6.93
N SER A 251 -24.20 13.11 -6.67
CA SER A 251 -24.82 12.90 -5.37
C SER A 251 -24.87 11.44 -4.88
N GLN A 252 -24.52 10.45 -5.70
CA GLN A 252 -24.50 9.04 -5.30
C GLN A 252 -23.05 8.54 -5.31
N GLY A 253 -22.50 8.32 -4.11
CA GLY A 253 -21.12 7.90 -3.90
C GLY A 253 -20.80 6.48 -4.43
N PRO A 254 -19.72 5.84 -3.95
CA PRO A 254 -19.28 4.52 -4.43
C PRO A 254 -20.36 3.44 -4.37
N THR A 255 -20.29 2.42 -5.25
CA THR A 255 -21.19 1.25 -5.18
C THR A 255 -21.17 0.60 -3.80
N HIS A 256 -22.33 0.11 -3.37
CA HIS A 256 -22.43 -0.92 -2.34
C HIS A 256 -22.58 -2.30 -3.00
N GLY A 257 -21.70 -3.25 -2.68
CA GLY A 257 -21.81 -4.64 -3.14
C GLY A 257 -20.64 -5.12 -4.01
N LYS A 258 -20.93 -5.99 -4.99
CA LYS A 258 -19.94 -6.55 -5.91
C LYS A 258 -20.03 -5.87 -7.27
N GLY A 259 -18.90 -5.36 -7.76
CA GLY A 259 -18.77 -4.87 -9.14
C GLY A 259 -18.21 -5.96 -10.07
N PRO A 260 -18.64 -6.02 -11.34
CA PRO A 260 -18.05 -6.91 -12.33
C PRO A 260 -16.64 -6.45 -12.74
N CYS A 261 -15.80 -7.39 -13.15
CA CYS A 261 -14.58 -7.07 -13.90
C CYS A 261 -14.97 -6.65 -15.32
N LEU A 262 -14.73 -5.39 -15.68
CA LEU A 262 -15.16 -4.81 -16.95
C LEU A 262 -14.30 -5.27 -18.12
N ALA A 263 -13.00 -5.38 -17.91
CA ALA A 263 -12.03 -5.85 -18.88
C ALA A 263 -10.81 -6.41 -18.17
N HIS A 264 -10.12 -7.36 -18.80
CA HIS A 264 -8.80 -7.76 -18.36
C HIS A 264 -7.87 -7.95 -19.55
N SER A 265 -6.57 -7.82 -19.31
CA SER A 265 -5.53 -8.09 -20.29
C SER A 265 -4.27 -8.59 -19.58
N PHE A 266 -3.38 -9.21 -20.34
CA PHE A 266 -2.05 -9.60 -19.85
C PHE A 266 -0.98 -8.74 -20.50
N SER A 267 0.06 -8.41 -19.74
CA SER A 267 1.30 -7.93 -20.34
C SER A 267 2.01 -9.04 -21.11
N GLU A 268 3.00 -8.64 -21.90
CA GLU A 268 4.04 -9.56 -22.33
C GLU A 268 4.87 -10.08 -21.15
N GLN A 269 5.62 -11.14 -21.42
CA GLN A 269 6.55 -11.71 -20.45
C GLN A 269 7.66 -10.71 -20.15
N PHE A 270 8.02 -10.58 -18.87
CA PHE A 270 9.15 -9.79 -18.43
C PHE A 270 9.99 -10.57 -17.42
N THR A 271 11.28 -10.27 -17.37
CA THR A 271 12.24 -11.00 -16.53
C THR A 271 12.65 -10.17 -15.32
N VAL A 272 12.52 -10.77 -14.13
CA VAL A 272 13.07 -10.26 -12.88
C VAL A 272 14.39 -10.96 -12.62
N TYR A 273 15.48 -10.20 -12.66
CA TYR A 273 16.83 -10.72 -12.47
C TYR A 273 17.27 -10.64 -11.01
N SER A 274 18.13 -11.56 -10.59
CA SER A 274 18.95 -11.37 -9.39
C SER A 274 19.84 -10.13 -9.49
N ALA A 275 20.30 -9.65 -8.34
CA ALA A 275 21.15 -8.46 -8.25
C ALA A 275 22.41 -8.54 -9.14
N LYS A 276 23.01 -9.73 -9.28
CA LYS A 276 24.22 -9.96 -10.08
C LYS A 276 23.96 -10.02 -11.59
N LYS A 277 22.79 -10.51 -12.01
CA LYS A 277 22.45 -10.71 -13.42
C LYS A 277 21.67 -9.55 -14.02
N PHE A 278 21.34 -8.53 -13.22
CA PHE A 278 20.52 -7.42 -13.68
C PHE A 278 21.27 -6.56 -14.71
N PRO A 279 20.79 -6.46 -15.96
CA PRO A 279 21.50 -5.78 -17.05
C PRO A 279 21.40 -4.25 -16.99
N GLY A 280 20.97 -3.70 -15.86
CA GLY A 280 20.70 -2.28 -15.69
C GLY A 280 19.27 -1.86 -16.04
N VAL A 281 18.94 -0.64 -15.61
CA VAL A 281 17.63 -0.03 -15.82
C VAL A 281 17.50 0.42 -17.27
N ILE A 282 16.32 0.26 -17.87
CA ILE A 282 16.05 0.76 -19.22
C ILE A 282 16.01 2.29 -19.20
N GLU A 283 16.52 2.92 -20.25
CA GLU A 283 16.39 4.36 -20.44
C GLU A 283 14.90 4.79 -20.48
N SER A 284 14.63 6.05 -20.17
CA SER A 284 13.25 6.53 -20.22
C SER A 284 12.77 6.59 -21.66
N THR A 285 11.75 5.79 -21.97
CA THR A 285 11.12 5.76 -23.29
C THR A 285 10.49 7.11 -23.64
N PRO A 286 10.22 7.38 -24.93
CA PRO A 286 9.48 8.56 -25.34
C PRO A 286 8.14 8.71 -24.60
N LEU A 287 7.37 7.61 -24.45
CA LEU A 287 6.08 7.63 -23.77
C LEU A 287 6.21 7.94 -22.27
N SER A 288 7.22 7.37 -21.61
CA SER A 288 7.50 7.71 -20.20
C SER A 288 7.91 9.16 -20.01
N LYS A 289 8.72 9.72 -20.93
CA LYS A 289 9.07 11.14 -20.91
C LYS A 289 7.84 12.02 -21.13
N CYS A 290 6.97 11.66 -22.09
CA CYS A 290 5.72 12.35 -22.38
C CYS A 290 4.78 12.39 -21.17
N PHE A 291 4.53 11.25 -20.52
CA PHE A 291 3.67 11.20 -19.33
C PHE A 291 4.29 11.87 -18.10
N ALA A 292 5.62 11.85 -17.96
CA ALA A 292 6.27 12.58 -16.89
C ALA A 292 6.10 14.10 -17.02
N GLN A 293 6.14 14.63 -18.23
CA GLN A 293 5.87 16.05 -18.50
C GLN A 293 4.42 16.46 -18.16
N GLN A 294 3.50 15.49 -18.14
CA GLN A 294 2.09 15.69 -17.79
C GLN A 294 1.79 15.43 -16.30
N GLY A 295 2.83 15.28 -15.47
CA GLY A 295 2.70 15.20 -14.00
C GLY A 295 2.76 13.79 -13.42
N ILE A 296 2.88 12.75 -14.24
CA ILE A 296 3.09 11.38 -13.73
C ILE A 296 4.51 11.28 -13.14
N LYS A 297 4.63 10.81 -11.90
CA LYS A 297 5.92 10.72 -11.17
C LYS A 297 6.79 9.55 -11.66
N ILE A 298 7.23 9.60 -12.92
CA ILE A 298 8.15 8.61 -13.50
C ILE A 298 9.59 9.13 -13.36
N PRO A 299 10.52 8.37 -12.75
CA PRO A 299 11.93 8.75 -12.71
C PRO A 299 12.52 8.83 -14.12
N ILE A 300 12.87 10.04 -14.58
CA ILE A 300 13.45 10.25 -15.91
C ILE A 300 14.97 10.11 -15.86
N ARG A 301 15.49 9.23 -16.71
CA ARG A 301 16.93 9.00 -16.90
C ARG A 301 17.31 9.46 -18.30
N LYS A 302 18.39 10.24 -18.40
CA LYS A 302 19.04 10.56 -19.68
C LYS A 302 20.13 9.53 -19.94
N ASP A 303 20.43 9.26 -21.21
CA ASP A 303 21.60 8.47 -21.58
C ASP A 303 22.83 9.02 -20.87
N ALA A 304 23.48 8.18 -20.07
CA ALA A 304 24.92 8.28 -19.98
C ALA A 304 25.40 7.74 -21.33
N GLN A 305 25.92 8.61 -22.20
CA GLN A 305 26.69 8.15 -23.35
C GLN A 305 27.62 7.06 -22.84
N LYS A 306 27.48 5.83 -23.37
CA LYS A 306 28.55 4.86 -23.30
C LYS A 306 29.68 5.43 -24.14
N GLU A 307 30.40 6.42 -23.63
CA GLU A 307 31.82 6.51 -23.90
C GLU A 307 32.40 5.23 -23.32
N ILE A 308 32.53 4.23 -24.18
CA ILE A 308 33.39 3.09 -23.93
C ILE A 308 34.81 3.65 -24.02
N VAL A 309 35.24 4.34 -22.95
CA VAL A 309 36.66 4.58 -22.71
C VAL A 309 37.17 3.24 -22.16
N ASN A 310 37.96 2.54 -22.97
CA ASN A 310 38.67 1.28 -22.65
C ASN A 310 37.97 -0.04 -23.04
N ALA A 311 37.50 -0.16 -24.29
CA ALA A 311 37.39 -1.49 -24.94
C ALA A 311 38.66 -1.93 -25.67
N ASN A 312 39.67 -1.06 -25.81
CA ASN A 312 40.89 -1.35 -26.56
C ASN A 312 42.06 -1.88 -25.70
N GLU A 313 41.85 -2.22 -24.42
CA GLU A 313 42.93 -2.68 -23.53
C GLU A 313 42.89 -4.18 -23.18
N TYR A 314 41.99 -4.97 -23.77
CA TYR A 314 41.87 -6.42 -23.48
C TYR A 314 42.01 -7.34 -24.70
N GLU A 315 42.52 -6.84 -25.83
CA GLU A 315 42.87 -7.67 -27.01
C GLU A 315 44.39 -7.87 -27.16
N ALA A 316 45.18 -7.61 -26.11
CA ALA A 316 46.65 -7.69 -26.17
C ALA A 316 47.28 -8.85 -25.37
N ASP A 317 46.49 -9.81 -24.88
CA ASP A 317 46.98 -10.98 -24.11
C ASP A 317 46.42 -12.31 -24.66
N ASP A 318 46.52 -12.54 -25.97
CA ASP A 318 46.47 -13.88 -26.59
C ASP A 318 47.73 -14.12 -27.45
#